data_AF-A0AAJ2G751-F1
#
_entry.id   AF-A0AAJ2G751-F1
#
_cell.length_a   1.000
_cell.length_b   1.000
_cell.length_c   1.000
_cell.angle_alpha   90.00
_cell.angle_beta   90.00
_cell.angle_gamma   90.00
#
_symmetry.space_group_name_H-M   'P 1'
#
loop_
_entity.id
_entity.type
_entity.pdbx_description
1 polymer ?
#
loop_
_entity_poly.entity_id
_entity_poly.type
_entity_poly.pdbx_seq_one_letter_code
_entity_poly.pdbx_strand_id
1 'polypeptide(L)'
;MHIPNVHEMILDELAELKMMILELKDAQLDKNGVDTEKYLTVEKTAEFLNCSIDFIYKLKNRIPHSKINAKLYFKIGDLNNYLDSGRIVPRKM
;
A
#
# COMPACT_ATOMS: atom_id res chain seq x y z
N MET A 1 -6.88 40.69 23.99
CA MET A 1 -7.58 40.30 22.74
C MET A 1 -6.47 39.92 21.77
N HIS A 2 -6.19 38.61 21.62
CA HIS A 2 -5.18 38.13 20.68
C HIS A 2 -5.83 38.15 19.30
N ILE A 3 -5.30 38.95 18.38
CA ILE A 3 -5.74 38.96 16.98
C ILE A 3 -4.92 37.87 16.32
N PRO A 4 -5.54 36.76 15.87
CA PRO A 4 -4.81 35.67 15.23
C PRO A 4 -3.99 36.23 14.07
N ASN A 5 -2.69 35.95 14.09
CA ASN A 5 -1.84 36.33 12.98
C ASN A 5 -2.26 35.47 11.77
N VAL A 6 -2.28 36.06 10.57
CA VAL A 6 -2.55 35.34 9.31
C VAL A 6 -1.70 34.07 9.20
N HIS A 7 -0.48 34.08 9.73
CA HIS A 7 0.38 32.89 9.81
C HIS A 7 -0.22 31.77 10.69
N GLU A 8 -0.78 32.10 11.84
CA GLU A 8 -1.44 31.13 12.74
C GLU A 8 -2.68 30.54 12.07
N MET A 9 -3.48 31.39 11.40
CA MET A 9 -4.66 30.95 10.66
C MET A 9 -4.31 29.97 9.52
N ILE A 10 -3.22 30.24 8.78
CA ILE A 10 -2.74 29.34 7.73
C ILE A 10 -2.27 28.01 8.31
N LEU A 11 -1.58 28.01 9.46
CA LEU A 11 -1.12 26.77 10.09
C LEU A 11 -2.28 25.91 10.58
N ASP A 12 -3.33 26.52 11.12
CA ASP A 12 -4.54 25.83 11.55
C ASP A 12 -5.28 25.22 10.35
N GLU A 13 -5.47 25.97 9.26
CA GLU A 13 -6.06 25.42 8.03
C GLU A 13 -5.22 24.27 7.44
N LEU A 14 -3.89 24.36 7.48
CA LEU A 14 -3.01 23.28 7.02
C LEU A 14 -3.11 22.02 7.92
N ALA A 15 -3.33 22.19 9.22
CA ALA A 15 -3.53 21.08 10.14
C ALA A 15 -4.89 20.40 9.88
N GLU A 16 -5.94 21.18 9.68
CA GLU A 16 -7.27 20.68 9.32
C GLU A 16 -7.26 19.94 7.98
N LEU A 17 -6.62 20.50 6.95
CA LEU A 17 -6.47 19.84 5.65
C LEU A 17 -5.71 18.52 5.75
N LYS A 18 -4.65 18.44 6.57
CA LYS A 18 -3.93 17.18 6.81
C LYS A 18 -4.82 16.14 7.47
N MET A 19 -5.62 16.52 8.46
CA MET A 19 -6.57 15.61 9.11
C MET A 19 -7.62 15.08 8.14
N MET A 20 -8.23 15.96 7.34
CA MET A 20 -9.21 15.54 6.33
C MET A 20 -8.61 14.59 5.28
N ILE A 21 -7.36 14.81 4.87
CA ILE A 21 -6.66 13.91 3.93
C ILE A 21 -6.44 12.53 4.57
N LEU A 22 -6.07 12.47 5.85
CA LEU A 22 -5.90 11.20 6.58
C LEU A 22 -7.24 10.46 6.69
N GLU A 23 -8.31 11.15 7.09
CA GLU A 23 -9.66 10.56 7.20
C GLU A 23 -10.18 10.08 5.84
N LEU A 24 -9.93 10.82 4.76
CA LEU A 24 -10.27 10.40 3.40
C LEU A 24 -9.45 9.19 2.93
N LYS A 25 -8.18 9.11 3.34
CA LYS A 25 -7.33 7.93 3.06
C LYS A 25 -7.89 6.71 3.78
N ASP A 26 -8.26 6.85 5.05
CA ASP A 26 -8.83 5.77 5.86
C ASP A 26 -10.21 5.34 5.34
N ALA A 27 -11.10 6.29 5.01
CA ALA A 27 -12.43 5.99 4.46
C ALA A 27 -12.39 5.34 3.06
N GLN A 28 -11.32 5.55 2.29
CA GLN A 28 -11.08 4.84 1.02
C GLN A 28 -10.63 3.39 1.22
N LEU A 29 -10.10 3.03 2.40
CA LEU A 29 -9.76 1.64 2.75
C LEU A 29 -11.02 0.78 2.93
N ASP A 30 -12.11 1.36 3.46
CA ASP A 30 -13.33 0.62 3.82
C ASP A 30 -14.31 0.42 2.66
N LYS A 31 -14.40 1.39 1.72
CA LYS A 31 -15.44 1.36 0.66
C LYS A 31 -15.15 0.39 -0.50
N ASN A 32 -13.91 -0.08 -0.64
CA ASN A 32 -13.52 -1.04 -1.69
C ASN A 32 -13.13 -2.43 -1.14
N GLY A 33 -13.26 -2.67 0.17
CA GLY A 33 -12.98 -3.97 0.80
C GLY A 33 -11.52 -4.47 0.66
N VAL A 34 -10.61 -3.61 0.20
CA VAL A 34 -9.19 -3.91 0.04
C VAL A 34 -8.40 -2.80 0.71
N ASP A 35 -8.11 -3.06 1.97
CA ASP A 35 -7.20 -2.29 2.80
C ASP A 35 -5.84 -2.14 2.07
N THR A 36 -5.62 -0.99 1.43
CA THR A 36 -4.40 -0.74 0.63
C THR A 36 -3.11 -0.74 1.47
N GLU A 37 -3.21 -0.73 2.80
CA GLU A 37 -2.06 -0.93 3.69
C GLU A 37 -1.71 -2.41 3.84
N LYS A 38 -2.65 -3.32 3.55
CA LYS A 38 -2.45 -4.77 3.59
C LYS A 38 -2.24 -5.41 2.23
N TYR A 39 -2.50 -4.71 1.12
CA TYR A 39 -2.40 -5.26 -0.22
C TYR A 39 -1.44 -4.45 -1.12
N LEU A 40 -0.51 -5.15 -1.77
CA LEU A 40 0.47 -4.59 -2.70
C LEU A 40 0.10 -4.95 -4.14
N THR A 41 0.31 -4.01 -5.07
CA THR A 41 0.23 -4.30 -6.51
C THR A 41 1.42 -5.15 -6.95
N VAL A 42 1.41 -5.63 -8.20
CA VAL A 42 2.53 -6.38 -8.78
C VAL A 42 3.85 -5.61 -8.67
N GLU A 43 3.85 -4.31 -8.95
CA GLU A 43 5.03 -3.46 -8.93
C GLU A 43 5.60 -3.34 -7.50
N LYS A 44 4.74 -2.99 -6.53
CA LYS A 44 5.14 -2.91 -5.12
C LYS A 44 5.56 -4.27 -4.55
N THR A 45 4.95 -5.36 -5.01
CA THR A 45 5.33 -6.72 -4.59
C THR A 45 6.70 -7.11 -5.14
N ALA A 46 7.02 -6.70 -6.37
CA ALA A 46 8.34 -6.91 -6.96
C ALA A 46 9.43 -6.16 -6.18
N GLU A 47 9.15 -4.92 -5.75
CA GLU A 47 10.02 -4.15 -4.85
C GLU A 47 10.16 -4.82 -3.48
N PHE A 48 9.04 -5.24 -2.89
CA PHE A 48 9.00 -5.91 -1.58
C PHE A 48 9.82 -7.20 -1.54
N LEU A 49 9.71 -8.03 -2.58
CA LEU A 49 10.45 -9.28 -2.71
C LEU A 49 11.83 -9.12 -3.37
N ASN A 50 12.19 -7.90 -3.78
CA ASN A 50 13.43 -7.56 -4.50
C ASN A 50 13.67 -8.43 -5.76
N CYS A 51 12.66 -8.55 -6.61
CA CYS A 51 12.70 -9.35 -7.83
C CYS A 51 12.13 -8.63 -9.05
N SER A 52 12.11 -9.30 -10.21
CA SER A 52 11.48 -8.75 -11.42
C SER A 52 9.97 -8.88 -11.39
N ILE A 53 9.28 -7.97 -12.09
CA ILE A 53 7.82 -8.00 -12.29
C ILE A 53 7.38 -9.30 -12.97
N ASP A 54 8.12 -9.75 -13.99
CA ASP A 54 7.89 -11.05 -14.64
C ASP A 54 7.91 -12.22 -13.66
N PHE A 55 8.78 -12.16 -12.66
CA PHE A 55 8.83 -13.20 -11.63
C PHE A 55 7.59 -13.19 -10.75
N ILE A 56 7.04 -12.01 -10.40
CA ILE A 56 5.76 -11.91 -9.68
C ILE A 56 4.62 -12.54 -10.48
N TYR A 57 4.56 -12.33 -11.80
CA TYR A 57 3.56 -12.98 -12.63
C TYR A 57 3.72 -14.51 -12.68
N LYS A 58 4.94 -15.05 -12.55
CA LYS A 58 5.19 -16.49 -12.38
C LYS A 58 4.75 -16.99 -10.99
N LEU A 59 4.83 -16.15 -9.97
CA LEU A 59 4.42 -16.43 -8.60
C LEU A 59 2.90 -16.37 -8.37
N LYS A 60 2.09 -15.92 -9.34
CA LYS A 60 0.62 -15.83 -9.20
C LYS A 60 -0.03 -17.15 -8.76
N ASN A 61 0.56 -18.30 -9.10
CA ASN A 61 0.07 -19.63 -8.74
C ASN A 61 0.61 -20.13 -7.38
N ARG A 62 1.57 -19.41 -6.80
CA ARG A 62 2.28 -19.80 -5.56
C ARG A 62 1.93 -18.94 -4.36
N ILE A 63 1.46 -17.72 -4.61
CA ILE A 63 1.05 -16.76 -3.58
C ILE A 63 -0.42 -16.41 -3.80
N PRO A 64 -1.27 -16.48 -2.77
CA PRO A 64 -2.63 -15.99 -2.84
C PRO A 64 -2.69 -14.54 -3.34
N HIS A 65 -3.60 -14.28 -4.27
CA HIS A 65 -3.78 -12.96 -4.85
C HIS A 65 -5.25 -12.66 -5.09
N SER A 66 -5.57 -11.38 -5.13
CA SER A 66 -6.88 -10.86 -5.50
C SER A 66 -6.78 -10.16 -6.85
N LYS A 67 -7.75 -10.41 -7.75
CA LYS A 67 -7.82 -9.76 -9.06
C LYS A 67 -8.93 -8.71 -9.06
N ILE A 68 -8.57 -7.45 -9.27
CA ILE A 68 -9.52 -6.32 -9.27
C ILE A 68 -9.20 -5.43 -10.46
N ASN A 69 -10.20 -5.13 -11.30
CA ASN A 69 -10.04 -4.27 -12.48
C ASN A 69 -8.82 -4.67 -13.35
N ALA A 70 -8.68 -5.99 -13.58
CA ALA A 70 -7.56 -6.61 -14.31
C ALA A 70 -6.15 -6.47 -13.67
N LYS A 71 -6.03 -5.92 -12.47
CA LYS A 71 -4.77 -5.86 -11.71
C LYS A 71 -4.72 -6.94 -10.62
N LEU A 72 -3.52 -7.44 -10.34
CA LEU A 72 -3.26 -8.39 -9.26
C LEU A 72 -2.82 -7.65 -8.00
N TYR A 73 -3.36 -8.07 -6.87
CA TYR A 73 -3.07 -7.55 -5.54
C TYR A 73 -2.66 -8.70 -4.62
N PHE A 74 -1.59 -8.51 -3.87
CA PHE A 74 -1.02 -9.51 -2.97
C PHE A 74 -1.09 -9.02 -1.53
N LYS A 75 -1.55 -9.87 -0.62
CA LYS A 75 -1.62 -9.49 0.79
C LYS A 75 -0.23 -9.55 1.41
N ILE A 76 0.16 -8.54 2.18
CA ILE A 76 1.46 -8.49 2.86
C ILE A 76 1.67 -9.69 3.78
N GLY A 77 0.62 -10.13 4.49
CA GLY A 77 0.69 -11.33 5.33
C GLY A 77 1.07 -12.59 4.54
N ASP A 78 0.53 -12.76 3.33
CA ASP A 78 0.85 -13.90 2.47
C ASP A 78 2.26 -13.79 1.88
N LEU A 79 2.73 -12.57 1.60
CA LEU A 79 4.11 -12.31 1.18
C LEU A 79 5.11 -12.63 2.30
N ASN A 80 4.80 -12.25 3.54
CA ASN A 80 5.61 -12.59 4.71
C ASN A 80 5.65 -14.10 4.95
N ASN A 81 4.52 -14.79 4.87
CA ASN A 81 4.46 -16.25 4.96
C ASN A 81 5.29 -16.93 3.85
N TYR A 82 5.28 -16.36 2.65
CA TYR A 82 6.09 -16.84 1.54
C TYR A 82 7.59 -16.71 1.82
N LEU A 83 8.03 -15.58 2.39
CA LEU A 83 9.43 -15.37 2.80
C LEU A 83 9.83 -16.29 3.97
N ASP A 84 8.96 -16.45 4.96
CA ASP A 84 9.20 -17.30 6.14
C ASP A 84 9.32 -18.79 5.76
N SER A 85 8.60 -19.23 4.73
CA SER A 85 8.67 -20.59 4.20
C SER A 85 10.02 -20.97 3.54
N GLY A 86 11.03 -20.11 3.59
CA GLY A 86 12.37 -20.35 3.05
C GLY A 86 12.44 -20.39 1.52
N ARG A 87 11.42 -19.87 0.83
CA ARG A 87 11.37 -19.86 -0.64
C ARG A 87 12.27 -18.76 -1.19
N ILE A 88 13.26 -19.18 -1.97
CA ILE A 88 14.26 -18.30 -2.56
C ILE A 88 13.60 -17.41 -3.62
N VAL A 89 13.67 -16.09 -3.42
CA VAL A 89 13.35 -15.12 -4.47
C VAL A 89 14.66 -14.79 -5.21
N PRO A 90 14.74 -14.98 -6.54
CA PRO A 90 15.90 -14.56 -7.30
C PRO A 90 16.02 -13.04 -7.20
N ARG A 91 17.14 -12.57 -6.61
CA ARG A 91 17.45 -11.13 -6.58
C ARG A 91 17.55 -10.61 -8.00
N LYS A 92 16.96 -9.45 -8.24
CA LYS A 92 17.16 -8.68 -9.47
C LYS A 92 18.66 -8.39 -9.63
N MET A 93 19.30 -9.03 -10.61
CA MET A 93 20.66 -8.69 -11.07
C MET A 93 20.61 -7.42 -11.90
#